data_AF-A0A7J5U540-F1
#
_entry.id   AF-A0A7J5U540-F1
#
_cell.length_a   1.000
_cell.length_b   1.000
_cell.length_c   1.000
_cell.angle_alpha   90.00
_cell.angle_beta   90.00
_cell.angle_gamma   90.00
#
_symmetry.space_group_name_H-M   'P 1'
#
loop_
_entity.id
_entity.type
_entity.pdbx_description
1 polymer ?
#
loop_
_entity_poly.entity_id
_entity_poly.type
_entity_poly.pdbx_seq_one_letter_code
_entity_poly.pdbx_strand_id
1 'polypeptide(L)'
;MNRILLALIIFQGRQAFAQQLCEVTQDETGRIISTCTIYNQSQVSGAVPFPSHAQRKYLGTRYLTYPTWGKGKIQIDPGSPEIPCELAFDMVSSDLLCKLNGELTANHIAPYMFEVDGMRYYRQNTLLAGQKAAHIYTNLLHTGPTQLLLSMQKVLLVESVPTNGYTKVNEFAGTFALKKNYFVQKGDARPELIALTKSALLKVLFEQADALAKFIRTETLTVDEVARVIMYYDELNAEANKTKPALNAEPVFTQFLHDNIVYPSQGWQNQLYARVYVGFDVNSAGRLKNITLLSPTNVGYGFDLAVTQGLGKYLKLKPTYAGSYVLPVAFTLTNLKDRQAAYTPINKLDESRLGNRTVLEELVVPVTIKKSVEKPREIWGYYN
;
A
#
# COMPACT_ATOMS: atom_id res chain seq x y z
N MET A 1 -35.28 -7.84 16.39
CA MET A 1 -33.97 -8.32 16.89
C MET A 1 -32.96 -7.20 16.71
N ASN A 2 -32.66 -6.48 17.81
CA ASN A 2 -31.79 -5.32 17.84
C ASN A 2 -30.36 -5.68 17.41
N ARG A 3 -29.83 -4.99 16.39
CA ARG A 3 -28.41 -5.01 16.07
C ARG A 3 -27.82 -3.65 16.42
N ILE A 4 -27.05 -3.64 17.50
CA ILE A 4 -26.22 -2.52 17.93
C ILE A 4 -25.13 -2.33 16.87
N LEU A 5 -25.18 -1.17 16.21
CA LEU A 5 -24.22 -0.76 15.20
C LEU A 5 -22.96 -0.23 15.93
N LEU A 6 -21.87 -0.99 15.89
CA LEU A 6 -20.57 -0.50 16.36
C LEU A 6 -20.01 0.47 15.30
N ALA A 7 -20.30 1.76 15.47
CA ALA A 7 -19.75 2.80 14.60
C ALA A 7 -18.30 3.10 15.02
N LEU A 8 -17.34 2.60 14.25
CA LEU A 8 -15.94 3.01 14.36
C LEU A 8 -15.79 4.39 13.73
N ILE A 9 -15.96 5.45 14.51
CA ILE A 9 -15.74 6.83 14.06
C ILE A 9 -14.22 7.06 14.04
N ILE A 10 -13.62 6.96 12.86
CA ILE A 10 -12.25 7.38 12.63
C ILE A 10 -12.27 8.91 12.50
N PHE A 11 -12.19 9.62 13.63
CA PHE A 11 -11.91 11.05 13.65
C PHE A 11 -10.46 11.25 13.18
N GLN A 12 -10.26 11.46 11.88
CA GLN A 12 -9.00 12.00 11.36
C GLN A 12 -8.93 13.51 11.65
N GLY A 13 -8.85 13.84 12.94
CA GLY A 13 -8.38 15.13 13.39
C GLY A 13 -6.86 15.13 13.31
N ARG A 14 -6.30 15.75 12.26
CA ARG A 14 -4.92 16.23 12.30
C ARG A 14 -4.83 17.36 13.32
N GLN A 15 -4.71 16.99 14.58
CA GLN A 15 -4.04 17.86 15.55
C GLN A 15 -2.61 17.97 15.04
N ALA A 16 -2.26 19.16 14.55
CA ALA A 16 -0.87 19.51 14.33
C ALA A 16 -0.14 19.28 15.65
N PHE A 17 0.58 18.17 15.77
CA PHE A 17 1.54 17.98 16.84
C PHE A 17 2.66 18.99 16.58
N ALA A 18 2.45 20.24 17.02
CA ALA A 18 3.52 21.17 17.29
C ALA A 18 4.59 20.38 18.05
N GLN A 19 5.84 20.48 17.59
CA GLN A 19 6.99 19.71 18.09
C GLN A 19 6.99 19.69 19.62
N GLN A 20 6.37 18.67 20.21
CA GLN A 20 6.38 18.47 21.65
C GLN A 20 7.80 18.02 21.96
N LEU A 21 8.55 18.88 22.65
CA LEU A 21 9.80 18.49 23.30
C LEU A 21 9.42 17.47 24.36
N CYS A 22 9.54 16.20 24.00
CA CYS A 22 9.34 15.07 24.89
C CYS A 22 10.72 14.59 25.35
N GLU A 23 10.94 14.60 26.65
CA GLU A 23 12.10 13.95 27.25
C GLU A 23 11.77 12.47 27.51
N VAL A 24 12.68 11.57 27.15
CA VAL A 24 12.52 10.13 27.36
C VAL A 24 13.43 9.69 28.50
N THR A 25 12.85 9.15 29.55
CA THR A 25 13.56 8.69 30.75
C THR A 25 13.12 7.29 31.16
N GLN A 26 13.83 6.71 32.12
CA GLN A 26 13.44 5.47 32.78
C GLN A 26 12.99 5.82 34.20
N ASP A 27 11.83 5.33 34.62
CA ASP A 27 11.33 5.55 35.97
C ASP A 27 11.99 4.62 37.01
N GLU A 28 11.64 4.81 38.29
CA GLU A 28 12.17 4.03 39.41
C GLU A 28 11.93 2.51 39.30
N THR A 29 10.93 2.12 38.50
CA THR A 29 10.58 0.71 38.25
C THR A 29 11.23 0.14 36.98
N GLY A 30 12.05 0.93 36.29
CA GLY A 30 12.69 0.53 35.05
C GLY A 30 11.82 0.71 33.80
N ARG A 31 10.63 1.31 33.89
CA ARG A 31 9.75 1.54 32.73
C ARG A 31 10.23 2.77 31.94
N ILE A 32 10.23 2.67 30.61
CA ILE A 32 10.51 3.82 29.74
C ILE A 32 9.29 4.73 29.70
N ILE A 33 9.50 6.02 29.95
CA ILE A 33 8.45 7.04 29.97
C ILE A 33 8.84 8.23 29.09
N SER A 34 7.84 8.86 28.47
CA SER A 34 8.01 10.12 27.75
C SER A 34 7.28 11.25 28.47
N THR A 35 8.01 12.28 28.89
CA THR A 35 7.43 13.48 29.50
C THR A 35 7.43 14.61 28.49
N CYS A 36 6.25 15.00 28.03
CA CYS A 36 6.08 16.02 26.99
C CYS A 36 5.54 17.31 27.61
N THR A 37 6.14 18.44 27.25
CA THR A 37 5.60 19.76 27.59
C THR A 37 4.53 20.17 26.58
N ILE A 38 3.33 20.44 27.05
CA ILE A 38 2.18 20.88 26.24
C ILE A 38 1.92 22.35 26.54
N TYR A 39 1.99 23.19 25.51
CA TYR A 39 1.62 24.58 25.60
C TYR A 39 0.12 24.74 25.32
N ASN A 40 -0.65 25.11 26.34
CA ASN A 40 -2.05 25.47 26.13
C ASN A 40 -2.10 26.92 25.64
N GLN A 41 -2.39 27.12 24.35
CA GLN A 41 -2.85 28.43 23.88
C GLN A 41 -4.34 28.55 24.23
N SER A 42 -4.64 28.99 25.45
CA SER A 42 -6.00 29.38 25.78
C SER A 42 -6.35 30.66 25.03
N GLN A 43 -7.08 30.55 23.91
CA GLN A 43 -7.83 31.65 23.34
C GLN A 43 -9.04 31.96 24.23
N VAL A 44 -8.79 32.65 25.35
CA VAL A 44 -9.86 33.30 26.10
C VAL A 44 -9.83 34.76 25.67
N SER A 45 -10.87 35.19 24.95
CA SER A 45 -11.04 36.58 24.55
C SER A 45 -11.10 37.46 25.80
N GLY A 46 -10.04 38.25 26.03
CA GLY A 46 -10.04 39.36 27.00
C GLY A 46 -9.13 39.23 28.22
N ALA A 47 -8.34 38.16 28.37
CA ALA A 47 -7.35 38.05 29.45
C ALA A 47 -5.93 37.87 28.89
N VAL A 48 -4.95 38.51 29.51
CA VAL A 48 -3.52 38.44 29.15
C VAL A 48 -3.11 36.96 29.00
N PRO A 49 -2.56 36.53 27.85
CA PRO A 49 -2.22 35.14 27.63
C PRO A 49 -1.02 34.76 28.50
N PHE A 50 -1.26 34.14 29.64
CA PHE A 50 -0.21 33.43 30.37
C PHE A 50 0.00 32.09 29.69
N PRO A 51 1.21 31.77 29.18
CA PRO A 51 1.49 30.45 28.65
C PRO A 51 1.46 29.45 29.80
N SER A 52 0.31 28.80 30.01
CA SER A 52 0.25 27.62 30.87
C SER A 52 0.86 26.46 30.10
N HIS A 53 1.96 25.93 30.62
CA HIS A 53 2.54 24.69 30.15
C HIS A 53 2.10 23.57 31.09
N ALA A 54 1.54 22.50 30.53
CA ALA A 54 1.21 21.30 31.27
C ALA A 54 2.18 20.20 30.83
N GLN A 55 2.80 19.51 31.78
CA GLN A 55 3.55 18.30 31.48
C GLN A 55 2.58 17.12 31.41
N ARG A 56 2.72 16.29 30.37
CA ARG A 56 2.03 15.00 30.29
C ARG A 56 3.04 13.89 30.22
N LYS A 57 2.81 12.85 31.02
CA LYS A 57 3.58 11.61 31.01
C LYS A 57 2.88 10.57 30.15
N TYR A 58 3.65 9.88 29.33
CA TYR A 58 3.21 8.77 28.50
C TYR A 58 4.07 7.55 28.79
N LEU A 59 3.46 6.36 28.77
CA LEU A 59 4.20 5.11 28.89
C LEU A 59 4.84 4.76 27.53
N GLY A 60 6.11 4.42 27.56
CA GLY A 60 6.93 4.11 26.39
C GLY A 60 7.55 5.34 25.73
N THR A 61 8.04 5.14 24.51
CA THR A 61 8.74 6.15 23.70
C THR A 61 8.23 6.16 22.26
N ARG A 62 8.29 7.34 21.63
CA ARG A 62 8.06 7.51 20.19
C ARG A 62 9.22 7.02 19.33
N TYR A 63 10.42 6.93 19.92
CA TYR A 63 11.65 6.55 19.22
C TYR A 63 11.83 5.04 19.14
N LEU A 64 12.67 4.60 18.20
CA LEU A 64 12.99 3.18 18.02
C LEU A 64 13.72 2.57 19.22
N THR A 65 14.66 3.32 19.81
CA THR A 65 15.55 2.83 20.87
C THR A 65 15.38 3.63 22.16
N TYR A 66 15.81 3.02 23.27
CA TYR A 66 16.13 3.72 24.52
C TYR A 66 17.51 3.25 25.01
N PRO A 67 18.48 4.15 25.26
CA PRO A 67 18.44 5.60 25.06
C PRO A 67 18.07 6.02 23.62
N THR A 68 17.52 7.23 23.46
CA THR A 68 16.99 7.72 22.17
C THR A 68 18.05 7.79 21.07
N TRP A 69 19.29 8.10 21.44
CA TRP A 69 20.41 8.20 20.52
C TRP A 69 21.20 6.89 20.52
N GLY A 70 21.27 6.23 19.37
CA GLY A 70 22.05 5.02 19.15
C GLY A 70 23.15 5.25 18.12
N LYS A 71 24.27 4.53 18.24
CA LYS A 71 25.30 4.54 17.18
C LYS A 71 24.75 3.84 15.95
N GLY A 72 24.93 4.44 14.79
CA GLY A 72 24.44 3.87 13.54
C GLY A 72 25.18 4.40 12.32
N LYS A 73 24.64 4.04 11.16
CA LYS A 73 25.18 4.45 9.86
C LYS A 73 24.06 4.82 8.92
N ILE A 74 24.34 5.70 7.98
CA ILE A 74 23.39 6.11 6.94
C ILE A 74 24.03 5.98 5.56
N GLN A 75 23.20 5.78 4.55
CA GLN A 75 23.59 5.83 3.14
C GLN A 75 22.60 6.75 2.43
N ILE A 76 23.09 7.87 1.88
CA ILE A 76 22.23 8.91 1.28
C ILE A 76 21.58 8.42 0.00
N ASP A 77 22.41 7.88 -0.90
CA ASP A 77 21.98 7.35 -2.19
C ASP A 77 22.38 5.88 -2.35
N PRO A 78 21.64 5.08 -3.14
CA PRO A 78 22.01 3.69 -3.41
C PRO A 78 23.46 3.58 -3.89
N GLY A 79 24.28 2.79 -3.18
CA GLY A 79 25.69 2.56 -3.52
C GLY A 79 26.67 3.65 -3.04
N SER A 80 26.19 4.74 -2.43
CA SER A 80 27.08 5.73 -1.79
C SER A 80 27.76 5.15 -0.53
N PRO A 81 28.91 5.68 -0.08
CA PRO A 81 29.55 5.24 1.15
C PRO A 81 28.64 5.36 2.37
N GLU A 82 28.74 4.41 3.30
CA GLU A 82 28.06 4.50 4.60
C GLU A 82 28.74 5.54 5.48
N ILE A 83 27.95 6.45 6.05
CA ILE A 83 28.41 7.54 6.93
C ILE A 83 27.99 7.20 8.37
N PRO A 84 28.92 7.09 9.34
CA PRO A 84 28.58 6.85 10.73
C PRO A 84 27.95 8.10 11.36
N CYS A 85 26.89 7.92 12.16
CA CYS A 85 26.36 8.98 13.01
C CYS A 85 25.59 8.45 14.21
N GLU A 86 25.30 9.33 15.18
CA GLU A 86 24.31 9.02 16.22
C GLU A 86 22.91 9.26 15.67
N LEU A 87 22.07 8.23 15.75
CA LEU A 87 20.73 8.20 15.16
C LEU A 87 19.67 8.24 16.24
N ALA A 88 18.61 9.00 15.97
CA ALA A 88 17.33 8.88 16.66
C ALA A 88 16.23 8.75 15.59
N PHE A 89 15.59 7.59 15.53
CA PHE A 89 14.50 7.32 14.60
C PHE A 89 13.14 7.51 15.29
N ASP A 90 12.40 8.52 14.87
CA ASP A 90 11.05 8.80 15.35
C ASP A 90 10.03 7.93 14.62
N MET A 91 9.53 6.90 15.29
CA MET A 91 8.61 5.94 14.71
C MET A 91 7.16 6.45 14.60
N VAL A 92 6.86 7.64 15.15
CA VAL A 92 5.55 8.28 15.01
C VAL A 92 5.50 9.10 13.72
N SER A 93 6.52 9.93 13.46
CA SER A 93 6.58 10.76 12.25
C SER A 93 7.32 10.11 11.07
N SER A 94 8.03 9.00 11.33
CA SER A 94 8.95 8.37 10.38
C SER A 94 10.13 9.27 9.97
N ASP A 95 10.52 10.20 10.85
CA ASP A 95 11.69 11.06 10.67
C ASP A 95 12.94 10.44 11.27
N LEU A 96 14.06 10.58 10.57
CA LEU A 96 15.38 10.21 11.08
C LEU A 96 16.19 11.46 11.42
N LEU A 97 16.69 11.50 12.65
CA LEU A 97 17.64 12.51 13.11
C LEU A 97 19.03 11.89 13.16
N CYS A 98 20.04 12.64 12.73
CA CYS A 98 21.43 12.22 12.72
C CYS A 98 22.34 13.34 13.25
N LYS A 99 23.25 12.99 14.16
CA LYS A 99 24.35 13.86 14.62
C LYS A 99 25.66 13.35 14.03
N LEU A 100 26.23 14.11 13.10
CA LEU A 100 27.50 13.76 12.46
C LEU A 100 28.66 14.15 13.40
N ASN A 101 29.68 13.29 13.53
CA ASN A 101 30.98 13.62 14.10
C ASN A 101 30.99 14.52 15.36
N GLY A 102 30.21 14.17 16.40
CA GLY A 102 30.21 14.90 17.66
C GLY A 102 29.52 16.28 17.60
N GLU A 103 28.81 16.59 16.52
CA GLU A 103 27.93 17.75 16.46
C GLU A 103 26.86 17.66 17.57
N LEU A 104 26.64 18.79 18.25
CA LEU A 104 25.61 18.91 19.28
C LEU A 104 24.21 19.04 18.65
N THR A 105 24.13 19.47 17.39
CA THR A 105 22.89 19.71 16.66
C THR A 105 22.48 18.50 15.84
N ALA A 106 21.22 18.08 16.02
CA ALA A 106 20.62 17.02 15.23
C ALA A 106 20.09 17.57 13.89
N ASN A 107 20.40 16.88 12.79
CA ASN A 107 19.87 17.20 11.47
C ASN A 107 18.76 16.20 11.08
N HIS A 108 17.66 16.71 10.55
CA HIS A 108 16.66 15.87 9.88
C HIS A 108 17.21 15.38 8.56
N ILE A 109 17.21 14.08 8.36
CA ILE A 109 17.70 13.45 7.13
C ILE A 109 16.69 12.43 6.63
N ALA A 110 16.72 12.18 5.32
CA ALA A 110 15.94 11.13 4.69
C ALA A 110 16.85 10.24 3.83
N PRO A 111 17.78 9.46 4.43
CA PRO A 111 18.70 8.63 3.67
C PRO A 111 17.97 7.54 2.88
N TYR A 112 18.62 6.99 1.87
CA TYR A 112 18.16 5.77 1.20
C TYR A 112 18.10 4.59 2.20
N MET A 113 19.10 4.47 3.07
CA MET A 113 19.18 3.41 4.08
C MET A 113 19.79 3.95 5.37
N PHE A 114 19.37 3.40 6.51
CA PHE A 114 20.11 3.54 7.77
C PHE A 114 20.17 2.22 8.53
N GLU A 115 21.18 2.11 9.39
CA GLU A 115 21.40 0.97 10.28
C GLU A 115 21.56 1.47 11.71
N VAL A 116 20.83 0.88 12.64
CA VAL A 116 20.92 1.14 14.08
C VAL A 116 20.64 -0.18 14.81
N ASP A 117 21.41 -0.47 15.86
CA ASP A 117 21.35 -1.74 16.62
C ASP A 117 21.42 -3.00 15.73
N GLY A 118 22.22 -2.95 14.66
CA GLY A 118 22.38 -4.04 13.70
C GLY A 118 21.18 -4.28 12.78
N MET A 119 20.15 -3.45 12.87
CA MET A 119 18.95 -3.53 12.05
C MET A 119 19.01 -2.50 10.91
N ARG A 120 18.85 -2.98 9.67
CA ARG A 120 18.84 -2.15 8.47
C ARG A 120 17.44 -1.75 8.05
N TYR A 121 17.28 -0.47 7.73
CA TYR A 121 16.04 0.15 7.34
C TYR A 121 16.21 0.84 5.99
N TYR A 122 15.33 0.54 5.04
CA TYR A 122 15.35 1.10 3.69
C TYR A 122 14.17 2.05 3.50
N ARG A 123 14.44 3.20 2.88
CA ARG A 123 13.44 4.19 2.56
C ARG A 123 12.56 3.70 1.42
N GLN A 124 11.27 3.61 1.67
CA GLN A 124 10.25 3.32 0.66
C GLN A 124 9.49 4.60 0.34
N ASN A 125 9.40 4.92 -0.95
CA ASN A 125 8.57 6.02 -1.41
C ASN A 125 7.11 5.56 -1.41
N THR A 126 6.25 6.24 -0.66
CA THR A 126 4.82 5.91 -0.63
C THR A 126 4.00 7.07 -1.19
N LEU A 127 2.96 6.73 -1.93
CA LEU A 127 1.88 7.66 -2.26
C LEU A 127 0.77 7.44 -1.23
N LEU A 128 0.85 8.14 -0.09
CA LEU A 128 -0.32 8.26 0.78
C LEU A 128 -1.34 9.15 0.07
N ALA A 129 -2.57 8.64 -0.06
CA ALA A 129 -3.65 9.26 -0.82
C ALA A 129 -3.75 10.77 -0.55
N GLY A 130 -3.49 11.57 -1.59
CA GLY A 130 -3.71 13.02 -1.59
C GLY A 130 -2.65 13.90 -0.93
N GLN A 131 -1.45 13.41 -0.61
CA GLN A 131 -0.40 14.23 0.05
C GLN A 131 0.98 14.17 -0.61
N LYS A 132 1.79 15.21 -0.34
CA LYS A 132 3.22 15.30 -0.67
C LYS A 132 3.92 13.97 -0.34
N ALA A 133 4.94 13.63 -1.13
CA ALA A 133 5.75 12.43 -1.00
C ALA A 133 6.05 12.12 0.48
N ALA A 134 5.39 11.11 1.02
CA ALA A 134 5.64 10.58 2.34
C ALA A 134 6.49 9.32 2.18
N HIS A 135 7.60 9.24 2.90
CA HIS A 135 8.41 8.03 2.92
C HIS A 135 8.13 7.25 4.21
N ILE A 136 8.31 5.95 4.13
CA ILE A 136 8.37 5.08 5.31
C ILE A 136 9.70 4.36 5.29
N TYR A 137 10.14 3.90 6.45
CA TYR A 137 11.28 2.99 6.54
C TYR A 137 10.81 1.57 6.78
N THR A 138 11.44 0.63 6.07
CA THR A 138 11.13 -0.80 6.16
C THR A 138 12.38 -1.64 6.40
N ASN A 139 12.26 -2.65 7.25
CA ASN A 139 13.19 -3.78 7.28
C ASN A 139 12.83 -4.80 6.18
N LEU A 140 13.83 -5.48 5.66
CA LEU A 140 13.67 -6.58 4.73
C LEU A 140 13.54 -7.90 5.50
N LEU A 141 12.39 -8.55 5.41
CA LEU A 141 12.13 -9.84 6.05
C LEU A 141 12.39 -11.03 5.11
N HIS A 142 12.24 -10.82 3.80
CA HIS A 142 12.54 -11.80 2.77
C HIS A 142 13.11 -11.12 1.53
N THR A 143 14.17 -11.70 0.98
CA THR A 143 14.88 -11.23 -0.23
C THR A 143 14.51 -12.10 -1.43
N GLY A 144 14.30 -11.48 -2.59
CA GLY A 144 14.03 -12.17 -3.84
C GLY A 144 13.55 -11.18 -4.91
N PRO A 145 13.14 -11.67 -6.10
CA PRO A 145 12.37 -10.89 -7.06
C PRO A 145 11.13 -10.24 -6.43
N THR A 146 10.48 -10.96 -5.51
CA THR A 146 9.44 -10.41 -4.64
C THR A 146 9.94 -10.33 -3.20
N GLN A 147 9.82 -9.15 -2.59
CA GLN A 147 10.31 -8.86 -1.25
C GLN A 147 9.17 -8.79 -0.23
N LEU A 148 9.43 -9.30 0.98
CA LEU A 148 8.59 -9.07 2.16
C LEU A 148 9.23 -7.99 3.02
N LEU A 149 8.50 -6.91 3.27
CA LEU A 149 8.95 -5.75 4.01
C LEU A 149 8.16 -5.59 5.31
N LEU A 150 8.81 -5.05 6.34
CA LEU A 150 8.18 -4.67 7.60
C LEU A 150 8.45 -3.20 7.89
N SER A 151 7.40 -2.40 7.99
CA SER A 151 7.47 -1.08 8.62
C SER A 151 6.96 -1.17 10.05
N MET A 152 7.73 -0.64 10.99
CA MET A 152 7.33 -0.52 12.38
C MET A 152 7.04 0.96 12.69
N GLN A 153 5.89 1.22 13.31
CA GLN A 153 5.45 2.54 13.71
C GLN A 153 5.05 2.56 15.17
N LYS A 154 5.16 3.72 15.82
CA LYS A 154 4.57 3.95 17.14
C LYS A 154 3.29 4.75 16.98
N VAL A 155 2.25 4.33 17.69
CA VAL A 155 0.97 5.06 17.76
C VAL A 155 0.69 5.38 19.22
N LEU A 156 0.32 6.62 19.48
CA LEU A 156 -0.10 7.03 20.81
C LEU A 156 -1.55 6.59 21.04
N LEU A 157 -1.75 5.67 21.97
CA LEU A 157 -3.06 5.27 22.45
C LEU A 157 -3.41 6.11 23.68
N VAL A 158 -4.39 7.00 23.54
CA VAL A 158 -4.90 7.82 24.64
C VAL A 158 -6.12 7.12 25.21
N GLU A 159 -6.12 6.87 26.52
CA GLU A 159 -7.30 6.36 27.21
C GLU A 159 -8.31 7.49 27.37
N SER A 160 -9.50 7.32 26.80
CA SER A 160 -10.61 8.23 27.06
C SER A 160 -11.17 7.94 28.46
N VAL A 161 -10.78 8.74 29.46
CA VAL A 161 -11.39 8.66 30.78
C VAL A 161 -12.79 9.31 30.70
N PRO A 162 -13.88 8.61 31.04
CA PRO A 162 -15.18 9.26 31.22
C PRO A 162 -15.04 10.30 32.33
N THR A 163 -15.36 11.57 32.03
CA THR A 163 -15.38 12.65 33.01
C THR A 163 -16.56 12.46 33.98
N ASN A 164 -16.42 11.56 34.95
CA ASN A 164 -17.10 11.71 36.22
C ASN A 164 -16.05 12.13 37.26
N GLY A 165 -16.38 13.10 38.11
CA GLY A 165 -15.43 13.77 39.02
C GLY A 165 -14.83 12.89 40.13
N TYR A 166 -14.90 11.56 40.00
CA TYR A 166 -14.46 10.55 40.96
C TYR A 166 -13.39 9.61 40.39
N THR A 167 -13.01 9.74 39.11
CA THR A 167 -12.01 8.86 38.52
C THR A 167 -10.60 9.35 38.85
N LYS A 168 -9.78 8.49 39.48
CA LYS A 168 -8.37 8.74 39.73
C LYS A 168 -7.68 9.03 38.39
N VAL A 169 -6.90 10.10 38.34
CA VAL A 169 -6.07 10.42 37.16
C VAL A 169 -5.12 9.26 36.93
N ASN A 170 -5.19 8.62 35.76
CA ASN A 170 -4.25 7.57 35.39
C ASN A 170 -2.82 8.14 35.41
N GLU A 171 -1.87 7.34 35.90
CA GLU A 171 -0.45 7.71 36.02
C GLU A 171 0.12 8.25 34.70
N PHE A 172 -0.34 7.68 33.58
CA PHE A 172 0.02 8.07 32.23
C PHE A 172 -1.20 8.57 31.46
N ALA A 173 -1.01 9.62 30.66
CA ALA A 173 -2.03 10.15 29.76
C ALA A 173 -2.24 9.28 28.50
N GLY A 174 -1.44 8.23 28.32
CA GLY A 174 -1.52 7.30 27.20
C GLY A 174 -0.26 6.45 27.07
N THR A 175 -0.27 5.53 26.10
CA THR A 175 0.82 4.58 25.85
C THR A 175 1.24 4.59 24.38
N PHE A 176 2.55 4.63 24.12
CA PHE A 176 3.10 4.44 22.78
C PHE A 176 3.15 2.95 22.40
N ALA A 177 2.14 2.50 21.66
CA ALA A 177 2.04 1.13 21.19
C ALA A 177 2.78 0.94 19.85
N LEU A 178 3.43 -0.23 19.70
CA LEU A 178 4.07 -0.62 18.45
C LEU A 178 3.02 -1.17 17.47
N LYS A 179 3.01 -0.64 16.25
CA LYS A 179 2.22 -1.15 15.12
C LYS A 179 3.16 -1.69 14.06
N LYS A 180 2.91 -2.92 13.61
CA LYS A 180 3.63 -3.57 12.51
C LYS A 180 2.79 -3.52 11.24
N ASN A 181 3.36 -3.03 10.15
CA ASN A 181 2.75 -3.01 8.83
C ASN A 181 3.63 -3.85 7.90
N TYR A 182 3.06 -4.86 7.26
CA TYR A 182 3.77 -5.74 6.33
C TYR A 182 3.46 -5.34 4.90
N PHE A 183 4.45 -5.39 4.03
CA PHE A 183 4.28 -5.05 2.62
C PHE A 183 4.91 -6.13 1.73
N VAL A 184 4.31 -6.34 0.58
CA VAL A 184 4.90 -7.12 -0.51
C VAL A 184 5.33 -6.16 -1.61
N GLN A 185 6.55 -6.31 -2.11
CA GLN A 185 7.07 -5.51 -3.21
C GLN A 185 7.57 -6.43 -4.33
N LYS A 186 7.00 -6.32 -5.53
CA LYS A 186 7.37 -7.10 -6.72
C LYS A 186 8.35 -6.30 -7.57
N GLY A 187 9.60 -6.75 -7.69
CA GLY A 187 10.64 -6.01 -8.42
C GLY A 187 10.76 -4.55 -7.97
N ASP A 188 10.70 -3.62 -8.91
CA ASP A 188 10.70 -2.17 -8.68
C ASP A 188 9.29 -1.54 -8.58
N ALA A 189 8.24 -2.36 -8.50
CA ALA A 189 6.89 -1.89 -8.22
C ALA A 189 6.78 -1.26 -6.82
N ARG A 190 5.69 -0.53 -6.56
CA ARG A 190 5.47 0.06 -5.24
C ARG A 190 5.14 -1.04 -4.21
N PRO A 191 5.60 -0.92 -2.95
CA PRO A 191 5.16 -1.82 -1.89
C PRO A 191 3.65 -1.76 -1.65
N GLU A 192 3.01 -2.91 -1.54
CA GLU A 192 1.58 -3.05 -1.24
C GLU A 192 1.38 -3.54 0.18
N LEU A 193 0.59 -2.81 0.98
CA LEU A 193 0.27 -3.17 2.35
C LEU A 193 -0.54 -4.47 2.39
N ILE A 194 -0.11 -5.42 3.20
CA ILE A 194 -0.80 -6.69 3.43
C ILE A 194 -1.11 -6.89 4.92
N ALA A 195 -2.24 -7.53 5.19
CA ALA A 195 -2.41 -8.31 6.40
C ALA A 195 -1.76 -9.69 6.18
N LEU A 196 -1.36 -10.37 7.25
CA LEU A 196 -0.84 -11.74 7.16
C LEU A 196 -2.00 -12.74 7.00
N THR A 197 -2.76 -12.59 5.91
CA THR A 197 -3.92 -13.42 5.60
C THR A 197 -3.88 -13.92 4.16
N LYS A 198 -4.52 -15.07 3.91
CA LYS A 198 -4.63 -15.68 2.58
C LYS A 198 -5.21 -14.69 1.58
N SER A 199 -6.35 -14.10 1.93
CA SER A 199 -7.05 -13.13 1.08
C SER A 199 -6.20 -11.91 0.70
N ALA A 200 -5.37 -11.40 1.62
CA ALA A 200 -4.49 -10.27 1.34
C ALA A 200 -3.36 -10.66 0.36
N LEU A 201 -2.76 -11.84 0.54
CA LEU A 201 -1.73 -12.35 -0.38
C LEU A 201 -2.28 -12.61 -1.77
N LEU A 202 -3.44 -13.29 -1.89
CA LEU A 202 -4.06 -13.57 -3.19
C LEU A 202 -4.40 -12.29 -3.97
N LYS A 203 -4.71 -11.20 -3.25
CA LYS A 203 -5.00 -9.90 -3.86
C LYS A 203 -3.74 -9.22 -4.42
N VAL A 204 -2.61 -9.28 -3.71
CA VAL A 204 -1.37 -8.62 -4.13
C VAL A 204 -0.57 -9.47 -5.13
N LEU A 205 -0.61 -10.79 -4.97
CA LEU A 205 0.02 -11.78 -5.83
C LEU A 205 -0.98 -12.33 -6.86
N PHE A 206 -1.78 -11.43 -7.44
CA PHE A 206 -2.94 -11.77 -8.25
C PHE A 206 -2.59 -12.58 -9.51
N GLU A 207 -1.37 -12.45 -10.04
CA GLU A 207 -0.93 -13.14 -11.25
C GLU A 207 -0.94 -14.67 -11.11
N GLN A 208 -0.83 -15.19 -9.88
CA GLN A 208 -0.83 -16.62 -9.59
C GLN A 208 -1.88 -17.01 -8.53
N ALA A 209 -2.90 -16.16 -8.32
CA ALA A 209 -3.85 -16.30 -7.22
C ALA A 209 -4.49 -17.70 -7.14
N ASP A 210 -4.84 -18.32 -8.27
CA ASP A 210 -5.48 -19.64 -8.27
C ASP A 210 -4.54 -20.77 -7.79
N ALA A 211 -3.26 -20.71 -8.17
CA ALA A 211 -2.26 -21.66 -7.71
C ALA A 211 -1.94 -21.45 -6.23
N LEU A 212 -1.81 -20.19 -5.81
CA LEU A 212 -1.57 -19.82 -4.41
C LEU A 212 -2.76 -20.18 -3.51
N ALA A 213 -4.00 -20.06 -4.00
CA ALA A 213 -5.20 -20.39 -3.24
C ALA A 213 -5.26 -21.87 -2.85
N LYS A 214 -4.66 -22.76 -3.67
CA LYS A 214 -4.52 -24.19 -3.40
C LYS A 214 -3.33 -24.49 -2.47
N PHE A 215 -2.26 -23.71 -2.59
CA PHE A 215 -1.06 -23.85 -1.77
C PHE A 215 -1.27 -23.41 -0.32
N ILE A 216 -1.97 -22.29 -0.10
CA ILE A 216 -2.22 -21.72 1.22
C ILE A 216 -3.37 -22.47 1.93
N ARG A 217 -3.03 -23.16 3.03
CA ARG A 217 -3.96 -24.03 3.77
C ARG A 217 -4.76 -23.33 4.88
N THR A 218 -4.30 -22.17 5.34
CA THR A 218 -4.90 -21.44 6.48
C THR A 218 -5.27 -20.02 6.07
N GLU A 219 -6.25 -19.42 6.78
CA GLU A 219 -6.67 -18.04 6.50
C GLU A 219 -5.70 -17.00 7.06
N THR A 220 -5.07 -17.28 8.21
CA THR A 220 -4.04 -16.44 8.84
C THR A 220 -2.67 -17.11 8.69
N LEU A 221 -1.65 -16.32 8.41
CA LEU A 221 -0.28 -16.78 8.19
C LEU A 221 0.70 -16.13 9.18
N THR A 222 1.76 -16.86 9.47
CA THR A 222 2.99 -16.35 10.10
C THR A 222 3.88 -15.67 9.04
N VAL A 223 4.88 -14.91 9.49
CA VAL A 223 5.87 -14.28 8.60
C VAL A 223 6.59 -15.33 7.74
N ASP A 224 6.99 -16.46 8.33
CA ASP A 224 7.68 -17.53 7.61
C ASP A 224 6.79 -18.22 6.58
N GLU A 225 5.49 -18.37 6.87
CA GLU A 225 4.52 -18.87 5.90
C GLU A 225 4.34 -17.89 4.73
N VAL A 226 4.27 -16.58 4.99
CA VAL A 226 4.23 -15.57 3.92
C VAL A 226 5.49 -15.65 3.06
N ALA A 227 6.67 -15.77 3.66
CA ALA A 227 7.92 -15.91 2.91
C ALA A 227 7.90 -17.16 2.01
N ARG A 228 7.40 -18.31 2.50
CA ARG A 228 7.24 -19.52 1.67
C ARG A 228 6.26 -19.34 0.52
N VAL A 229 5.15 -18.64 0.75
CA VAL A 229 4.18 -18.30 -0.31
C VAL A 229 4.82 -17.43 -1.38
N ILE A 230 5.63 -16.44 -0.98
CA ILE A 230 6.35 -15.56 -1.89
C ILE A 230 7.37 -16.33 -2.73
N MET A 231 8.14 -17.24 -2.11
CA MET A 231 9.07 -18.10 -2.85
C MET A 231 8.35 -18.95 -3.91
N TYR A 232 7.23 -19.58 -3.54
CA TYR A 232 6.45 -20.38 -4.49
C TYR A 232 5.83 -19.51 -5.61
N TYR A 233 5.39 -18.30 -5.30
CA TYR A 233 4.95 -17.33 -6.30
C TYR A 233 6.06 -16.96 -7.30
N ASP A 234 7.27 -16.69 -6.80
CA ASP A 234 8.42 -16.33 -7.63
C ASP A 234 8.81 -17.49 -8.56
N GLU A 235 8.76 -18.74 -8.10
CA GLU A 235 8.98 -19.93 -8.94
C GLU A 235 7.93 -20.04 -10.07
N LEU A 236 6.65 -19.90 -9.75
CA LEU A 236 5.56 -19.94 -10.73
C LEU A 236 5.70 -18.81 -11.76
N ASN A 237 6.03 -17.61 -11.32
CA ASN A 237 6.22 -16.48 -12.21
C ASN A 237 7.47 -16.61 -13.07
N ALA A 238 8.57 -17.12 -12.53
CA ALA A 238 9.77 -17.36 -13.31
C ALA A 238 9.50 -18.34 -14.46
N GLU A 239 8.71 -19.38 -14.22
CA GLU A 239 8.29 -20.31 -15.29
C GLU A 239 7.34 -19.63 -16.29
N ALA A 240 6.31 -18.96 -15.79
CA ALA A 240 5.31 -18.31 -16.65
C ALA A 240 5.92 -17.20 -17.52
N ASN A 241 6.92 -16.48 -17.03
CA ASN A 241 7.54 -15.36 -17.76
C ASN A 241 8.44 -15.80 -18.91
N LYS A 242 8.80 -17.08 -19.04
CA LYS A 242 9.64 -17.57 -20.15
C LYS A 242 8.96 -17.43 -21.52
N THR A 243 7.64 -17.48 -21.55
CA THR A 243 6.85 -17.48 -22.79
C THR A 243 6.07 -16.18 -23.02
N LYS A 244 6.07 -15.27 -22.03
CA LYS A 244 5.30 -14.03 -22.07
C LYS A 244 6.03 -12.90 -22.80
N PRO A 245 5.30 -11.96 -23.42
CA PRO A 245 5.86 -10.68 -23.81
C PRO A 245 6.53 -9.99 -22.62
N ALA A 246 7.67 -9.35 -22.83
CA ALA A 246 8.46 -8.76 -21.74
C ALA A 246 7.67 -7.72 -20.91
N LEU A 247 6.73 -7.00 -21.52
CA LEU A 247 5.87 -6.03 -20.83
C LEU A 247 4.86 -6.71 -19.89
N ASN A 248 4.40 -7.94 -20.18
CA ASN A 248 3.53 -8.71 -19.28
C ASN A 248 4.25 -9.17 -18.01
N ALA A 249 5.58 -9.31 -18.07
CA ALA A 249 6.41 -9.71 -16.93
C ALA A 249 6.89 -8.51 -16.10
N GLU A 250 6.53 -7.28 -16.49
CA GLU A 250 6.99 -6.06 -15.84
C GLU A 250 6.12 -5.72 -14.61
N PRO A 251 6.65 -5.74 -13.38
CA PRO A 251 5.84 -5.60 -12.16
C PRO A 251 5.15 -4.25 -11.96
N VAL A 252 5.79 -3.15 -12.36
CA VAL A 252 5.21 -1.79 -12.31
C VAL A 252 4.00 -1.70 -13.24
N PHE A 253 4.07 -2.30 -14.43
CA PHE A 253 3.01 -2.33 -15.42
C PHE A 253 1.85 -3.22 -14.95
N THR A 254 2.11 -4.46 -14.52
CA THR A 254 1.04 -5.36 -14.07
C THR A 254 0.30 -4.79 -12.86
N GLN A 255 1.04 -4.25 -11.89
CA GLN A 255 0.46 -3.57 -10.73
C GLN A 255 -0.34 -2.34 -11.15
N PHE A 256 0.18 -1.52 -12.07
CA PHE A 256 -0.55 -0.37 -12.61
C PHE A 256 -1.87 -0.77 -13.26
N LEU A 257 -1.90 -1.83 -14.07
CA LEU A 257 -3.12 -2.32 -14.69
C LEU A 257 -4.16 -2.74 -13.64
N HIS A 258 -3.73 -3.55 -12.67
CA HIS A 258 -4.57 -4.03 -11.58
C HIS A 258 -5.16 -2.90 -10.74
N ASP A 259 -4.38 -1.85 -10.47
CA ASP A 259 -4.81 -0.71 -9.67
C ASP A 259 -5.77 0.24 -10.40
N ASN A 260 -5.69 0.31 -11.72
CA ASN A 260 -6.32 1.38 -12.49
C ASN A 260 -7.45 0.93 -13.41
N ILE A 261 -7.54 -0.36 -13.74
CA ILE A 261 -8.64 -0.94 -14.52
C ILE A 261 -9.57 -1.67 -13.56
N VAL A 262 -10.68 -1.01 -13.24
CA VAL A 262 -11.65 -1.49 -12.23
C VAL A 262 -12.95 -1.87 -12.91
N TYR A 263 -13.63 -2.89 -12.37
CA TYR A 263 -14.96 -3.29 -12.84
C TYR A 263 -15.94 -2.10 -12.80
N PRO A 264 -16.56 -1.71 -13.93
CA PRO A 264 -17.43 -0.54 -13.97
C PRO A 264 -18.71 -0.76 -13.14
N SER A 265 -19.18 0.30 -12.48
CA SER A 265 -20.36 0.24 -11.61
C SER A 265 -21.61 -0.22 -12.36
N GLN A 266 -21.82 0.30 -13.57
CA GLN A 266 -22.93 -0.08 -14.43
C GLN A 266 -22.88 -1.56 -14.82
N GLY A 267 -21.70 -2.13 -15.06
CA GLY A 267 -21.55 -3.53 -15.42
C GLY A 267 -22.06 -4.48 -14.33
N TRP A 268 -21.55 -4.36 -13.11
CA TRP A 268 -21.97 -5.27 -12.02
C TRP A 268 -23.38 -4.92 -11.48
N GLN A 269 -23.83 -3.68 -11.66
CA GLN A 269 -25.22 -3.30 -11.35
C GLN A 269 -26.23 -4.09 -12.19
N ASN A 270 -25.92 -4.26 -13.47
CA ASN A 270 -26.78 -4.91 -14.46
C ASN A 270 -26.40 -6.38 -14.75
N GLN A 271 -25.53 -6.99 -13.92
CA GLN A 271 -25.08 -8.39 -14.08
C GLN A 271 -24.43 -8.68 -15.45
N LEU A 272 -23.70 -7.69 -15.98
CA LEU A 272 -23.04 -7.76 -17.28
C LEU A 272 -21.56 -8.11 -17.12
N TYR A 273 -21.02 -8.81 -18.10
CA TYR A 273 -19.59 -9.12 -18.26
C TYR A 273 -19.16 -8.85 -19.71
N ALA A 274 -17.87 -8.62 -19.95
CA ALA A 274 -17.42 -8.18 -21.28
C ALA A 274 -15.93 -8.44 -21.49
N ARG A 275 -15.53 -8.56 -22.76
CA ARG A 275 -14.13 -8.49 -23.19
C ARG A 275 -13.89 -7.19 -23.94
N VAL A 276 -12.79 -6.52 -23.63
CA VAL A 276 -12.36 -5.26 -24.24
C VAL A 276 -10.95 -5.44 -24.79
N TYR A 277 -10.70 -4.93 -25.98
CA TYR A 277 -9.35 -4.89 -26.57
C TYR A 277 -8.95 -3.44 -26.76
N VAL A 278 -7.80 -3.04 -26.22
CA VAL A 278 -7.26 -1.69 -26.38
C VAL A 278 -5.85 -1.78 -26.96
N GLY A 279 -5.62 -1.04 -28.05
CA GLY A 279 -4.29 -0.84 -28.63
C GLY A 279 -3.64 0.41 -28.02
N PHE A 280 -2.34 0.36 -27.75
CA PHE A 280 -1.57 1.50 -27.26
C PHE A 280 -0.09 1.39 -27.63
N ASP A 281 0.63 2.49 -27.50
CA ASP A 281 2.08 2.54 -27.72
C ASP A 281 2.80 2.94 -26.42
N VAL A 282 3.98 2.36 -26.19
CA VAL A 282 4.95 2.86 -25.21
C VAL A 282 6.03 3.60 -25.99
N ASN A 283 6.24 4.88 -25.67
CA ASN A 283 7.24 5.68 -26.35
C ASN A 283 8.66 5.50 -25.77
N SER A 284 9.66 6.10 -26.40
CA SER A 284 11.06 6.07 -25.96
C SER A 284 11.31 6.70 -24.57
N ALA A 285 10.36 7.48 -24.05
CA ALA A 285 10.40 8.02 -22.69
C ALA A 285 9.70 7.11 -21.66
N GLY A 286 9.21 5.94 -22.08
CA GLY A 286 8.49 4.97 -21.25
C GLY A 286 7.05 5.38 -20.91
N ARG A 287 6.44 6.30 -21.67
CA ARG A 287 5.05 6.74 -21.45
C ARG A 287 4.09 6.07 -22.43
N LEU A 288 2.90 5.74 -21.94
CA LEU A 288 1.79 5.26 -22.75
C LEU A 288 1.22 6.39 -23.61
N LYS A 289 0.94 6.10 -24.88
CA LYS A 289 0.31 7.01 -25.86
C LYS A 289 -0.57 6.22 -26.82
N ASN A 290 -1.34 6.93 -27.66
CA ASN A 290 -2.16 6.36 -28.74
C ASN A 290 -3.10 5.25 -28.27
N ILE A 291 -3.71 5.44 -27.09
CA ILE A 291 -4.66 4.51 -26.50
C ILE A 291 -5.93 4.53 -27.34
N THR A 292 -6.27 3.40 -27.97
CA THR A 292 -7.37 3.27 -28.91
C THR A 292 -8.18 2.01 -28.64
N LEU A 293 -9.50 2.13 -28.63
CA LEU A 293 -10.39 1.00 -28.51
C LEU A 293 -10.38 0.18 -29.81
N LEU A 294 -10.05 -1.11 -29.70
CA LEU A 294 -10.05 -2.05 -30.82
C LEU A 294 -11.27 -2.96 -30.82
N SER A 295 -11.87 -3.26 -29.68
CA SER A 295 -13.15 -3.99 -29.65
C SER A 295 -14.31 -3.08 -30.07
N PRO A 296 -15.47 -3.64 -30.45
CA PRO A 296 -16.69 -2.84 -30.57
C PRO A 296 -17.02 -2.09 -29.27
N THR A 297 -17.71 -0.96 -29.37
CA THR A 297 -18.13 -0.17 -28.21
C THR A 297 -19.18 -0.93 -27.38
N ASN A 298 -19.00 -1.00 -26.07
CA ASN A 298 -19.88 -1.74 -25.15
C ASN A 298 -21.10 -0.92 -24.68
N VAL A 299 -21.69 -0.14 -25.60
CA VAL A 299 -22.99 0.57 -25.49
C VAL A 299 -23.28 1.19 -24.11
N GLY A 300 -22.36 2.02 -23.60
CA GLY A 300 -22.62 2.85 -22.41
C GLY A 300 -22.49 2.15 -21.05
N TYR A 301 -22.11 0.87 -20.99
CA TYR A 301 -21.88 0.16 -19.72
C TYR A 301 -20.51 0.42 -19.08
N GLY A 302 -19.65 1.20 -19.76
CA GLY A 302 -18.42 1.75 -19.20
C GLY A 302 -17.23 0.80 -19.13
N PHE A 303 -17.31 -0.40 -19.71
CA PHE A 303 -16.18 -1.35 -19.76
C PHE A 303 -15.02 -0.82 -20.60
N ASP A 304 -15.31 -0.22 -21.75
CA ASP A 304 -14.34 0.45 -22.62
C ASP A 304 -13.72 1.68 -21.95
N LEU A 305 -14.53 2.49 -21.27
CA LEU A 305 -14.07 3.64 -20.49
C LEU A 305 -13.17 3.20 -19.32
N ALA A 306 -13.51 2.13 -18.60
CA ALA A 306 -12.71 1.62 -17.50
C ALA A 306 -11.28 1.25 -17.93
N VAL A 307 -11.13 0.62 -19.10
CA VAL A 307 -9.81 0.26 -19.65
C VAL A 307 -9.08 1.49 -20.18
N THR A 308 -9.73 2.31 -21.02
CA THR A 308 -9.09 3.46 -21.66
C THR A 308 -8.70 4.56 -20.67
N GLN A 309 -9.55 4.86 -19.69
CA GLN A 309 -9.22 5.80 -18.61
C GLN A 309 -8.18 5.21 -17.64
N GLY A 310 -8.24 3.91 -17.36
CA GLY A 310 -7.23 3.22 -16.56
C GLY A 310 -5.84 3.35 -17.16
N LEU A 311 -5.69 3.03 -18.45
CA LEU A 311 -4.45 3.18 -19.21
C LEU A 311 -4.04 4.65 -19.41
N GLY A 312 -5.00 5.57 -19.44
CA GLY A 312 -4.74 7.01 -19.61
C GLY A 312 -4.11 7.69 -18.38
N LYS A 313 -4.01 6.99 -17.24
CA LYS A 313 -3.34 7.51 -16.05
C LYS A 313 -1.82 7.54 -16.23
N TYR A 314 -1.17 8.39 -15.44
CA TYR A 314 0.28 8.54 -15.50
C TYR A 314 1.00 7.27 -15.06
N LEU A 315 1.77 6.70 -15.99
CA LEU A 315 2.72 5.63 -15.77
C LEU A 315 4.03 5.98 -16.48
N LYS A 316 5.15 5.66 -15.85
CA LYS A 316 6.48 5.76 -16.46
C LYS A 316 7.16 4.39 -16.36
N LEU A 317 7.28 3.73 -17.50
CA LEU A 317 8.00 2.47 -17.67
C LEU A 317 9.46 2.72 -18.04
N LYS A 318 10.25 1.65 -18.06
CA LYS A 318 11.61 1.68 -18.61
C LYS A 318 11.55 1.87 -20.14
N PRO A 319 12.44 2.68 -20.74
CA PRO A 319 12.50 2.88 -22.19
C PRO A 319 12.63 1.61 -23.02
N THR A 320 13.15 0.53 -22.43
CA THR A 320 13.30 -0.79 -23.06
C THR A 320 11.98 -1.43 -23.47
N TYR A 321 10.85 -0.96 -22.94
CA TYR A 321 9.51 -1.43 -23.30
C TYR A 321 8.85 -0.60 -24.40
N ALA A 322 9.60 0.24 -25.12
CA ALA A 322 9.04 0.97 -26.25
C ALA A 322 8.54 0.02 -27.35
N GLY A 323 7.32 0.26 -27.84
CA GLY A 323 6.67 -0.62 -28.80
C GLY A 323 5.16 -0.39 -28.90
N SER A 324 4.49 -1.17 -29.76
CA SER A 324 3.05 -1.11 -29.98
C SER A 324 2.38 -2.40 -29.50
N TYR A 325 1.35 -2.26 -28.67
CA TYR A 325 0.77 -3.34 -27.90
C TYR A 325 -0.76 -3.40 -28.03
N VAL A 326 -1.32 -4.60 -27.84
CA VAL A 326 -2.75 -4.80 -27.59
C VAL A 326 -2.91 -5.43 -26.22
N LEU A 327 -3.76 -4.83 -25.38
CA LEU A 327 -4.19 -5.39 -24.11
C LEU A 327 -5.62 -5.94 -24.23
N PRO A 328 -5.81 -7.26 -24.21
CA PRO A 328 -7.10 -7.88 -23.92
C PRO A 328 -7.43 -7.72 -22.43
N VAL A 329 -8.66 -7.35 -22.13
CA VAL A 329 -9.19 -7.25 -20.76
C VAL A 329 -10.51 -8.01 -20.68
N ALA A 330 -10.58 -9.03 -19.84
CA ALA A 330 -11.79 -9.78 -19.54
C ALA A 330 -12.36 -9.36 -18.19
N PHE A 331 -13.54 -8.74 -18.22
CA PHE A 331 -14.35 -8.52 -17.03
C PHE A 331 -15.17 -9.79 -16.77
N THR A 332 -14.92 -10.47 -15.66
CA THR A 332 -15.59 -11.74 -15.31
C THR A 332 -16.51 -11.56 -14.11
N LEU A 333 -17.64 -12.28 -14.10
CA LEU A 333 -18.68 -12.09 -13.09
C LEU A 333 -18.97 -13.40 -12.38
N THR A 334 -19.00 -13.39 -11.05
CA THR A 334 -19.46 -14.51 -10.23
C THR A 334 -20.69 -14.07 -9.44
N ASN A 335 -21.82 -14.77 -9.61
CA ASN A 335 -22.99 -14.56 -8.76
C ASN A 335 -23.10 -15.69 -7.74
N LEU A 336 -22.93 -15.36 -6.46
CA LEU A 336 -22.96 -16.33 -5.36
C LEU A 336 -24.31 -17.05 -5.21
N LYS A 337 -25.38 -16.57 -5.86
CA LYS A 337 -26.69 -17.25 -5.89
C LYS A 337 -26.83 -18.28 -7.02
N ASP A 338 -25.95 -18.29 -8.02
CA ASP A 338 -26.13 -19.05 -9.26
C ASP A 338 -25.58 -20.50 -9.20
N ARG A 339 -24.84 -20.88 -8.16
CA ARG A 339 -24.09 -22.17 -8.06
C ARG A 339 -23.12 -22.45 -9.24
N GLN A 340 -23.15 -21.67 -10.32
CA GLN A 340 -22.26 -21.74 -11.47
C GLN A 340 -20.90 -21.10 -11.17
N ALA A 341 -19.87 -21.55 -11.88
CA ALA A 341 -18.57 -20.89 -11.92
C ALA A 341 -18.67 -19.48 -12.56
N ALA A 342 -17.56 -18.72 -12.52
CA ALA A 342 -17.52 -17.37 -13.05
C ALA A 342 -17.91 -17.30 -14.54
N TYR A 343 -18.80 -16.37 -14.88
CA TYR A 343 -19.12 -15.99 -16.25
C TYR A 343 -17.90 -15.31 -16.88
N THR A 344 -17.38 -15.93 -17.94
CA THR A 344 -16.20 -15.48 -18.67
C THR A 344 -16.59 -15.14 -20.11
N PRO A 345 -16.16 -13.99 -20.65
CA PRO A 345 -16.45 -13.63 -22.03
C PRO A 345 -15.94 -14.65 -23.04
N ILE A 346 -16.77 -15.03 -24.02
CA ILE A 346 -16.41 -15.96 -25.09
C ILE A 346 -16.07 -15.25 -26.40
N ASN A 347 -16.61 -14.05 -26.65
CA ASN A 347 -16.33 -13.34 -27.90
C ASN A 347 -14.89 -12.84 -27.95
N LYS A 348 -14.27 -12.91 -29.13
CA LYS A 348 -12.88 -12.51 -29.36
C LYS A 348 -12.82 -11.53 -30.53
N LEU A 349 -11.84 -10.64 -30.48
CA LEU A 349 -11.58 -9.70 -31.56
C LEU A 349 -10.97 -10.45 -32.74
N ASP A 350 -11.42 -10.10 -33.94
CA ASP A 350 -10.83 -10.61 -35.19
C ASP A 350 -9.34 -10.21 -35.28
N GLU A 351 -8.48 -11.16 -35.65
CA GLU A 351 -7.03 -10.96 -35.72
C GLU A 351 -6.62 -9.84 -36.68
N SER A 352 -7.39 -9.60 -37.75
CA SER A 352 -7.15 -8.51 -38.69
C SER A 352 -7.17 -7.13 -38.03
N ARG A 353 -7.86 -6.99 -36.89
CA ARG A 353 -7.94 -5.72 -36.13
C ARG A 353 -6.79 -5.51 -35.15
N LEU A 354 -5.96 -6.52 -34.92
CA LEU A 354 -4.79 -6.42 -34.02
C LEU A 354 -3.64 -5.67 -34.71
N GLY A 355 -3.47 -5.87 -36.02
CA GLY A 355 -2.36 -5.33 -36.80
C GLY A 355 -1.01 -5.92 -36.35
N ASN A 356 0.08 -5.17 -36.54
CA ASN A 356 1.44 -5.62 -36.19
C ASN A 356 1.80 -5.41 -34.71
N ARG A 357 0.80 -5.34 -33.82
CA ARG A 357 1.01 -5.06 -32.40
C ARG A 357 1.33 -6.34 -31.64
N THR A 358 2.16 -6.23 -30.60
CA THR A 358 2.38 -7.33 -29.66
C THR A 358 1.14 -7.52 -28.80
N VAL A 359 0.51 -8.68 -28.89
CA VAL A 359 -0.63 -9.04 -28.05
C VAL A 359 -0.13 -9.42 -26.67
N LEU A 360 -0.60 -8.71 -25.65
CA LEU A 360 -0.32 -9.00 -24.25
C LEU A 360 -1.26 -10.10 -23.74
N GLU A 361 -0.87 -10.76 -22.65
CA GLU A 361 -1.81 -11.65 -21.96
C GLU A 361 -3.05 -10.91 -21.47
N GLU A 362 -4.17 -11.63 -21.42
CA GLU A 362 -5.45 -11.10 -21.01
C GLU A 362 -5.45 -10.72 -19.51
N LEU A 363 -5.74 -9.45 -19.23
CA LEU A 363 -6.00 -8.98 -17.88
C LEU A 363 -7.40 -9.43 -17.45
N VAL A 364 -7.50 -10.22 -16.38
CA VAL A 364 -8.78 -10.62 -15.81
C VAL A 364 -9.18 -9.66 -14.68
N VAL A 365 -10.36 -9.06 -14.80
CA VAL A 365 -10.94 -8.14 -13.81
C VAL A 365 -12.22 -8.76 -13.25
N PRO A 366 -12.14 -9.51 -12.12
CA PRO A 366 -13.29 -10.22 -11.58
C PRO A 366 -14.20 -9.33 -10.73
N VAL A 367 -15.49 -9.66 -10.69
CA VAL A 367 -16.44 -9.16 -9.68
C VAL A 367 -17.27 -10.29 -9.09
N THR A 368 -17.54 -10.22 -7.79
CA THR A 368 -18.44 -11.14 -7.10
C THR A 368 -19.66 -10.39 -6.60
N ILE A 369 -20.85 -10.85 -7.00
CA ILE A 369 -22.15 -10.26 -6.62
C ILE A 369 -23.02 -11.28 -5.89
N LYS A 370 -24.03 -10.79 -5.16
CA LYS A 370 -25.06 -11.60 -4.50
C LYS A 370 -26.45 -11.04 -4.83
N LYS A 371 -26.89 -11.20 -6.08
CA LYS A 371 -28.17 -10.69 -6.58
C LYS A 371 -29.10 -11.82 -7.00
N SER A 372 -30.39 -11.55 -7.13
CA SER A 372 -31.32 -12.47 -7.80
C SER A 372 -30.74 -12.87 -9.15
N VAL A 373 -30.86 -14.15 -9.48
CA VAL A 373 -30.36 -14.70 -10.73
C VAL A 373 -31.22 -14.16 -11.87
N GLU A 374 -30.76 -13.08 -12.48
CA GLU A 374 -31.15 -12.70 -13.83
C GLU A 374 -30.05 -13.25 -14.75
N LYS A 375 -30.38 -13.71 -15.96
CA LYS A 375 -29.40 -14.33 -16.87
C LYS A 375 -28.24 -13.34 -17.13
N PRO A 376 -27.03 -13.59 -16.60
CA PRO A 376 -25.90 -12.70 -16.84
C PRO A 376 -25.61 -12.67 -18.33
N ARG A 377 -25.32 -11.47 -18.86
CA ARG A 377 -25.17 -11.27 -20.30
C ARG A 377 -23.78 -10.77 -20.64
N GLU A 378 -23.16 -11.40 -21.64
CA GLU A 378 -21.96 -10.86 -22.27
C GLU A 378 -22.33 -9.67 -23.15
N ILE A 379 -21.59 -8.58 -22.99
CA ILE A 379 -21.68 -7.42 -23.87
C ILE A 379 -20.55 -7.50 -24.92
N TRP A 380 -20.96 -7.57 -26.19
CA TRP A 380 -20.07 -7.56 -27.35
C TRP A 380 -20.83 -7.01 -28.57
N GLY A 381 -20.35 -5.90 -29.13
CA GLY A 381 -20.93 -5.36 -30.38
C GLY A 381 -22.09 -4.38 -30.21
N TYR A 382 -22.43 -3.74 -31.32
CA TYR A 382 -23.50 -2.77 -31.47
C TYR A 382 -24.86 -3.44 -31.22
N TYR A 383 -25.49 -3.20 -30.07
CA TYR A 383 -26.93 -3.41 -29.94
C TYR A 383 -27.61 -2.29 -30.74
N ASN A 384 -28.13 -2.63 -31.93
CA ASN A 384 -29.19 -1.86 -32.56
C ASN A 384 -30.53 -2.29 -31.96
#